data_AF-A0A1M5YFL7-F1
#
_entry.id   AF-A0A1M5YFL7-F1
#
_cell.length_a   1.000
_cell.length_b   1.000
_cell.length_c   1.000
_cell.angle_alpha   90.00
_cell.angle_beta   90.00
_cell.angle_gamma   90.00
#
_symmetry.space_group_name_H-M   'P 1'
#
loop_
_entity.id
_entity.type
_entity.pdbx_description
1 polymer ?
#
loop_
_entity_poly.entity_id
_entity_poly.type
_entity_poly.pdbx_seq_one_letter_code
_entity_poly.pdbx_strand_id
1 'polypeptide(L)'
;MKRIIALICCAALAGALAGCGGGAGNGTQAPSPRGGLKPSEYQDSDFDTSGDIIIKTEYEVYGSDVPEISYTIANNTAAELTYGVEYAVEVSKDGTWYQVPFPENMAWIMIGVILKPHAVNSGSFKLSDLDYRFADGSYRLIKKIGDKRYFAEFRIGPSAITAETPFGYQPLEKLPEDYSSEAAAANGDVVFSLKGTWNTEKLAAFVDKAALGMPAMLRLVRFTIEGDPIILDCVYNENHSGYYLFKHDNSRDKFGADPGITQTIYSYLITDGAGLYLSNCAGWEMTKIYIGAATARIPWPSDAADISGPVQAVERMTEKRLGGNLARYKVYSPGGGKSVSLSEEKLSYGYERPGRGEIQSLANPDGSVTQIRDIVWLDDASFVLICDTSSNLKYFSAVGAAGKSGFGTDYKITNGVFEIVK
;
A
#
# COMPACT_ATOMS: atom_id res chain seq x y z
N MET A 1 -17.21 -12.53 -46.08
CA MET A 1 -16.78 -13.77 -46.76
C MET A 1 -16.78 -14.91 -45.75
N LYS A 2 -17.52 -15.98 -46.09
CA LYS A 2 -17.57 -17.36 -45.59
C LYS A 2 -17.41 -17.66 -44.08
N ARG A 3 -18.56 -18.06 -43.52
CA ARG A 3 -18.81 -18.89 -42.32
C ARG A 3 -18.14 -20.26 -42.42
N ILE A 4 -17.74 -20.85 -41.30
CA ILE A 4 -17.87 -22.29 -41.05
C ILE A 4 -18.34 -22.50 -39.59
N ILE A 5 -19.52 -23.11 -39.48
CA ILE A 5 -20.17 -23.67 -38.30
C ILE A 5 -19.84 -25.16 -38.29
N ALA A 6 -19.49 -25.74 -37.15
CA ALA A 6 -19.48 -27.20 -36.96
C ALA A 6 -20.41 -27.56 -35.79
N LEU A 7 -21.58 -28.08 -36.18
CA LEU A 7 -22.61 -28.71 -35.37
C LEU A 7 -22.26 -30.21 -35.29
N ILE A 8 -22.26 -30.83 -34.10
CA ILE A 8 -22.31 -32.30 -34.00
C ILE A 8 -23.38 -32.71 -32.98
N CYS A 9 -24.11 -33.74 -33.40
CA CYS A 9 -25.47 -34.12 -33.07
C CYS A 9 -25.70 -34.70 -31.67
N CYS A 10 -26.90 -34.43 -31.15
CA CYS A 10 -27.58 -35.26 -30.17
C CYS A 10 -28.10 -36.55 -30.82
N ALA A 11 -27.94 -37.68 -30.13
CA ALA A 11 -28.80 -38.85 -30.26
C ALA A 11 -29.18 -39.32 -28.86
N ALA A 12 -30.48 -39.28 -28.57
CA ALA A 12 -31.09 -39.80 -27.35
C ALA A 12 -31.39 -41.29 -27.53
N LEU A 13 -31.25 -42.07 -26.47
CA LEU A 13 -32.09 -43.25 -26.27
C LEU A 13 -32.38 -43.43 -24.77
N ALA A 14 -33.67 -43.50 -24.45
CA ALA A 14 -34.23 -43.68 -23.13
C ALA A 14 -34.23 -45.18 -22.73
N GLY A 15 -34.16 -45.43 -21.42
CA GLY A 15 -34.42 -46.73 -20.82
C GLY A 15 -34.42 -46.63 -19.29
N ALA A 16 -35.60 -46.52 -18.70
CA ALA A 16 -35.84 -46.48 -17.26
C ALA A 16 -35.61 -47.84 -16.60
N LEU A 17 -35.21 -47.86 -15.32
CA LEU A 17 -35.88 -48.62 -14.24
C LEU A 17 -35.23 -48.34 -12.86
N ALA A 18 -36.09 -47.84 -11.95
CA ALA A 18 -36.18 -48.06 -10.50
C ALA A 18 -34.94 -47.94 -9.59
N GLY A 19 -35.00 -46.97 -8.66
CA GLY A 19 -34.21 -46.95 -7.43
C GLY A 19 -34.49 -45.71 -6.58
N CYS A 20 -35.55 -45.73 -5.77
CA CYS A 20 -35.84 -44.71 -4.76
C CYS A 20 -34.73 -44.67 -3.69
N GLY A 21 -34.31 -43.47 -3.25
CA GLY A 21 -33.55 -43.34 -2.02
C GLY A 21 -32.79 -42.02 -1.80
N GLY A 22 -33.53 -40.93 -1.58
CA GLY A 22 -33.25 -39.90 -0.56
C GLY A 22 -31.93 -39.08 -0.58
N GLY A 23 -32.09 -37.76 -0.64
CA GLY A 23 -31.31 -36.84 0.20
C GLY A 23 -30.24 -36.01 -0.49
N ALA A 24 -30.56 -34.72 -0.68
CA ALA A 24 -29.70 -33.69 -1.22
C ALA A 24 -28.55 -33.29 -0.29
N GLY A 25 -27.44 -32.84 -0.87
CA GLY A 25 -26.37 -32.12 -0.17
C GLY A 25 -25.00 -32.21 -0.86
N ASN A 26 -24.87 -31.68 -2.09
CA ASN A 26 -23.54 -31.44 -2.67
C ASN A 26 -22.93 -30.20 -1.99
N GLY A 27 -22.37 -30.40 -0.79
CA GLY A 27 -21.37 -29.50 -0.24
C GLY A 27 -20.03 -29.82 -0.90
N THR A 28 -19.49 -28.87 -1.65
CA THR A 28 -18.10 -28.89 -2.11
C THR A 28 -17.18 -28.87 -0.88
N GLN A 29 -16.81 -30.06 -0.37
CA GLN A 29 -15.75 -30.18 0.63
C GLN A 29 -14.43 -29.73 0.00
N ALA A 30 -13.82 -28.72 0.62
CA ALA A 30 -12.46 -28.32 0.29
C ALA A 30 -11.50 -29.51 0.52
N PRO A 31 -10.57 -29.79 -0.42
CA PRO A 31 -9.57 -30.84 -0.19
C PRO A 31 -8.75 -30.48 1.05
N SER A 32 -8.66 -31.43 1.98
CA SER A 32 -7.91 -31.29 3.23
C SER A 32 -6.40 -31.41 2.98
N PRO A 33 -5.55 -30.79 3.82
CA PRO A 33 -4.10 -30.96 3.74
C PRO A 33 -3.69 -32.43 3.88
N ARG A 34 -2.51 -32.79 3.35
CA ARG A 34 -2.03 -34.19 3.20
C ARG A 34 -1.90 -34.97 4.53
N GLY A 35 -2.01 -34.31 5.67
CA GLY A 35 -2.38 -34.89 6.96
C GLY A 35 -3.45 -33.99 7.59
N GLY A 36 -4.47 -34.57 8.23
CA GLY A 36 -5.54 -33.80 8.86
C GLY A 36 -5.01 -32.71 9.82
N LEU A 37 -5.81 -31.67 10.04
CA LEU A 37 -5.40 -30.58 10.93
C LEU A 37 -5.18 -31.08 12.36
N LYS A 38 -4.12 -30.59 13.00
CA LYS A 38 -3.85 -30.88 14.42
C LYS A 38 -4.76 -30.00 15.28
N PRO A 39 -5.35 -30.54 16.37
CA PRO A 39 -6.05 -29.70 17.35
C PRO A 39 -5.14 -28.61 17.91
N SER A 40 -5.74 -27.53 18.40
CA SER A 40 -5.04 -26.45 19.10
C SER A 40 -4.13 -27.01 20.19
N GLU A 41 -2.90 -26.51 20.25
CA GLU A 41 -1.99 -26.77 21.36
C GLU A 41 -2.25 -25.83 22.56
N TYR A 42 -3.12 -24.82 22.36
CA TYR A 42 -3.46 -23.81 23.34
C TYR A 42 -4.79 -24.12 24.02
N GLN A 43 -4.86 -23.82 25.32
CA GLN A 43 -6.07 -23.81 26.12
C GLN A 43 -6.55 -22.38 26.32
N ASP A 44 -7.82 -22.20 26.68
CA ASP A 44 -8.39 -20.86 26.90
C ASP A 44 -7.63 -20.07 27.97
N SER A 45 -7.08 -20.76 28.99
CA SER A 45 -6.26 -20.16 30.04
C SER A 45 -4.90 -19.63 29.57
N ASP A 46 -4.44 -20.00 28.37
CA ASP A 46 -3.18 -19.49 27.80
C ASP A 46 -3.33 -18.07 27.26
N PHE A 47 -4.57 -17.63 27.02
CA PHE A 47 -4.88 -16.33 26.42
C PHE A 47 -5.23 -15.31 27.49
N ASP A 48 -4.56 -14.17 27.45
CA ASP A 48 -4.88 -13.03 28.29
C ASP A 48 -5.95 -12.16 27.60
N THR A 49 -7.09 -12.03 28.27
CA THR A 49 -8.27 -11.29 27.81
C THR A 49 -8.58 -10.09 28.71
N SER A 50 -7.63 -9.66 29.54
CA SER A 50 -7.78 -8.51 30.46
C SER A 50 -8.08 -7.18 29.76
N GLY A 51 -7.66 -7.03 28.49
CA GLY A 51 -7.71 -5.77 27.74
C GLY A 51 -6.45 -4.92 27.88
N ASP A 52 -5.47 -5.35 28.67
CA ASP A 52 -4.16 -4.70 28.82
C ASP A 52 -3.40 -4.64 27.50
N ILE A 53 -3.48 -5.71 26.72
CA ILE A 53 -2.97 -5.78 25.36
C ILE A 53 -4.10 -6.24 24.45
N ILE A 54 -4.33 -5.49 23.38
CA ILE A 54 -5.41 -5.75 22.43
C ILE A 54 -4.79 -6.03 21.07
N ILE A 55 -5.16 -7.17 20.46
CA ILE A 55 -4.81 -7.49 19.08
C ILE A 55 -6.09 -7.49 18.24
N LYS A 56 -6.03 -6.84 17.08
CA LYS A 56 -7.15 -6.77 16.13
C LYS A 56 -6.63 -6.89 14.71
N THR A 57 -7.31 -7.69 13.88
CA THR A 57 -7.16 -7.59 12.42
C THR A 57 -7.80 -6.30 11.92
N GLU A 58 -7.36 -5.80 10.76
CA GLU A 58 -7.86 -4.54 10.20
C GLU A 58 -9.36 -4.58 9.87
N TYR A 59 -9.79 -5.68 9.26
CA TYR A 59 -11.18 -6.01 8.96
C TYR A 59 -11.60 -7.26 9.73
N GLU A 60 -12.91 -7.42 9.91
CA GLU A 60 -13.51 -8.60 10.55
C GLU A 60 -13.69 -9.78 9.58
N VAL A 61 -13.94 -9.48 8.29
CA VAL A 61 -14.22 -10.48 7.25
C VAL A 61 -13.38 -10.22 6.01
N TYR A 62 -12.71 -11.25 5.51
CA TYR A 62 -11.89 -11.21 4.30
C TYR A 62 -12.37 -12.24 3.28
N GLY A 63 -12.13 -11.94 2.01
CA GLY A 63 -12.24 -12.91 0.92
C GLY A 63 -11.15 -13.97 1.05
N SER A 64 -11.43 -15.18 0.58
CA SER A 64 -10.49 -16.31 0.64
C SER A 64 -9.22 -16.12 -0.20
N ASP A 65 -9.23 -15.13 -1.09
CA ASP A 65 -8.14 -14.80 -2.01
C ASP A 65 -7.33 -13.58 -1.56
N VAL A 66 -7.66 -12.93 -0.44
CA VAL A 66 -6.91 -11.77 0.04
C VAL A 66 -5.42 -12.12 0.18
N PRO A 67 -4.50 -11.32 -0.36
CA PRO A 67 -3.08 -11.66 -0.35
C PRO A 67 -2.49 -11.61 1.06
N GLU A 68 -3.00 -10.71 1.90
CA GLU A 68 -2.43 -10.36 3.20
C GLU A 68 -3.51 -9.88 4.17
N ILE A 69 -3.33 -10.19 5.46
CA ILE A 69 -4.13 -9.68 6.55
C ILE A 69 -3.25 -8.83 7.46
N SER A 70 -3.58 -7.54 7.57
CA SER A 70 -2.97 -6.61 8.51
C SER A 70 -3.61 -6.72 9.89
N TYR A 71 -2.83 -6.50 10.94
CA TYR A 71 -3.29 -6.46 12.32
C TYR A 71 -2.53 -5.40 13.14
N THR A 72 -3.11 -5.02 14.27
CA THR A 72 -2.51 -4.10 15.24
C THR A 72 -2.37 -4.77 16.60
N ILE A 73 -1.38 -4.32 17.37
CA ILE A 73 -1.14 -4.67 18.76
C ILE A 73 -1.10 -3.35 19.54
N ALA A 74 -2.08 -3.11 20.40
CA ALA A 74 -2.14 -1.96 21.28
C ALA A 74 -1.69 -2.35 22.69
N ASN A 75 -0.72 -1.61 23.24
CA ASN A 75 -0.28 -1.74 24.62
C ASN A 75 -0.99 -0.69 25.48
N ASN A 76 -2.00 -1.09 26.24
CA ASN A 76 -2.74 -0.17 27.12
C ASN A 76 -2.11 -0.04 28.52
N THR A 77 -0.96 -0.69 28.74
CA THR A 77 -0.27 -0.68 30.03
C THR A 77 0.77 0.43 30.13
N ALA A 78 1.22 0.69 31.36
CA ALA A 78 2.35 1.58 31.63
C ALA A 78 3.72 0.92 31.41
N ALA A 79 3.76 -0.39 31.08
CA ALA A 79 4.99 -1.14 30.89
C ALA A 79 5.40 -1.20 29.41
N GLU A 80 6.70 -1.28 29.14
CA GLU A 80 7.20 -1.56 27.81
C GLU A 80 7.12 -3.06 27.52
N LEU A 81 6.74 -3.41 26.29
CA LEU A 81 6.62 -4.79 25.84
C LEU A 81 7.74 -5.13 24.85
N THR A 82 8.25 -6.36 24.92
CA THR A 82 9.14 -6.92 23.92
C THR A 82 8.58 -8.25 23.41
N TYR A 83 8.54 -8.43 22.10
CA TYR A 83 8.01 -9.64 21.47
C TYR A 83 8.63 -9.90 20.09
N GLY A 84 8.51 -11.12 19.58
CA GLY A 84 9.01 -11.51 18.27
C GLY A 84 7.99 -11.37 17.14
N VAL A 85 8.43 -11.59 15.90
CA VAL A 85 7.55 -11.50 14.71
C VAL A 85 6.72 -12.77 14.47
N GLU A 86 7.08 -13.89 15.11
CA GLU A 86 6.40 -15.18 14.99
C GLU A 86 4.90 -15.11 15.33
N TYR A 87 4.09 -15.84 14.58
CA TYR A 87 2.66 -15.94 14.80
C TYR A 87 2.16 -17.36 14.54
N ALA A 88 0.96 -17.65 15.03
CA ALA A 88 0.20 -18.83 14.66
C ALA A 88 -1.18 -18.41 14.15
N VAL A 89 -1.79 -19.25 13.32
CA VAL A 89 -3.17 -19.11 12.89
C VAL A 89 -3.91 -20.40 13.20
N GLU A 90 -5.14 -20.28 13.67
CA GLU A 90 -6.03 -21.42 13.90
C GLU A 90 -7.37 -21.22 13.22
N VAL A 91 -8.02 -22.33 12.87
CA VAL A 91 -9.36 -22.38 12.29
C VAL A 91 -10.31 -23.09 13.25
N SER A 92 -11.51 -22.55 13.43
CA SER A 92 -12.55 -23.19 14.23
C SER A 92 -13.38 -24.12 13.35
N LYS A 93 -13.49 -25.39 13.78
CA LYS A 93 -14.37 -26.40 13.17
C LYS A 93 -15.21 -27.04 14.27
N ASP A 94 -16.53 -26.91 14.15
CA ASP A 94 -17.50 -27.45 15.12
C ASP A 94 -17.20 -27.02 16.57
N GLY A 95 -16.80 -25.75 16.76
CA GLY A 95 -16.44 -25.19 18.07
C GLY A 95 -15.07 -25.59 18.60
N THR A 96 -14.30 -26.37 17.85
CA THR A 96 -12.93 -26.79 18.20
C THR A 96 -11.90 -26.08 17.34
N TRP A 97 -10.84 -25.55 17.96
CA TRP A 97 -9.73 -24.89 17.25
C TRP A 97 -8.70 -25.89 16.74
N TYR A 98 -8.23 -25.68 15.51
CA TYR A 98 -7.21 -26.48 14.84
C TYR A 98 -6.10 -25.60 14.28
N GLN A 99 -4.86 -26.07 14.37
CA GLN A 99 -3.68 -25.39 13.84
C GLN A 99 -3.71 -25.31 12.31
N VAL A 100 -3.49 -24.11 11.78
CA VAL A 100 -3.20 -23.89 10.37
C VAL A 100 -1.68 -24.07 10.17
N PRO A 101 -1.23 -25.08 9.41
CA PRO A 101 0.20 -25.39 9.33
C PRO A 101 0.97 -24.40 8.46
N PHE A 102 2.24 -24.21 8.78
CA PHE A 102 3.23 -23.61 7.89
C PHE A 102 3.89 -24.68 7.00
N PRO A 103 4.47 -24.32 5.85
CA PRO A 103 5.35 -25.21 5.09
C PRO A 103 6.53 -25.73 5.95
N GLU A 104 7.01 -26.95 5.68
CA GLU A 104 8.05 -27.63 6.50
C GLU A 104 9.35 -26.82 6.66
N ASN A 105 9.68 -25.99 5.66
CA ASN A 105 10.89 -25.18 5.62
C ASN A 105 10.66 -23.72 6.06
N MET A 106 9.53 -23.41 6.70
CA MET A 106 9.29 -22.08 7.24
C MET A 106 10.33 -21.73 8.31
N ALA A 107 10.93 -20.56 8.18
CA ALA A 107 11.91 -20.03 9.12
C ALA A 107 11.50 -18.63 9.56
N TRP A 108 11.65 -18.35 10.85
CA TRP A 108 11.41 -17.03 11.42
C TRP A 108 12.70 -16.25 11.51
N ILE A 109 12.65 -14.99 11.08
CA ILE A 109 13.70 -14.04 11.39
C ILE A 109 13.62 -13.67 12.88
N MET A 110 14.74 -13.75 13.58
CA MET A 110 14.82 -13.41 15.01
C MET A 110 14.89 -11.88 15.16
N ILE A 111 13.74 -11.22 15.07
CA ILE A 111 13.60 -9.78 15.29
C ILE A 111 12.83 -9.54 16.58
N GLY A 112 13.43 -8.78 17.50
CA GLY A 112 12.76 -8.26 18.68
C GLY A 112 12.09 -6.92 18.39
N VAL A 113 10.79 -6.85 18.63
CA VAL A 113 9.97 -5.65 18.54
C VAL A 113 9.81 -5.06 19.93
N ILE A 114 10.11 -3.77 20.09
CA ILE A 114 9.87 -3.01 21.32
C ILE A 114 8.63 -2.15 21.12
N LEU A 115 7.63 -2.34 21.98
CA LEU A 115 6.38 -1.56 21.99
C LEU A 115 6.25 -0.78 23.29
N LYS A 116 6.36 0.54 23.17
CA LYS A 116 6.30 1.49 24.29
C LYS A 116 4.94 1.43 25.02
N PRO A 117 4.88 1.91 26.28
CA PRO A 117 3.62 2.13 26.98
C PRO A 117 2.64 2.98 26.16
N HIS A 118 1.36 2.61 26.18
CA HIS A 118 0.27 3.33 25.49
C HIS A 118 0.47 3.51 23.97
N ALA A 119 1.33 2.71 23.36
CA ALA A 119 1.61 2.76 21.93
C ALA A 119 0.93 1.61 21.19
N VAL A 120 0.83 1.79 19.87
CA VAL A 120 0.32 0.80 18.94
C VAL A 120 1.42 0.43 17.96
N ASN A 121 1.53 -0.85 17.64
CA ASN A 121 2.33 -1.33 16.52
C ASN A 121 1.45 -2.15 15.57
N SER A 122 1.89 -2.29 14.33
CA SER A 122 1.22 -3.09 13.32
C SER A 122 2.06 -4.31 12.94
N GLY A 123 1.39 -5.27 12.31
CA GLY A 123 2.00 -6.40 11.63
C GLY A 123 1.07 -6.90 10.55
N SER A 124 1.54 -7.86 9.77
CA SER A 124 0.72 -8.54 8.77
C SER A 124 1.19 -9.98 8.58
N PHE A 125 0.37 -10.77 7.91
CA PHE A 125 0.76 -12.08 7.42
C PHE A 125 0.06 -12.39 6.11
N LYS A 126 0.74 -13.16 5.23
CA LYS A 126 0.15 -13.56 3.95
C LYS A 126 -0.56 -14.90 4.11
N LEU A 127 -1.70 -15.06 3.47
CA LEU A 127 -2.39 -16.36 3.44
C LEU A 127 -1.53 -17.42 2.74
N SER A 128 -0.71 -17.00 1.77
CA SER A 128 0.21 -17.88 1.04
C SER A 128 1.43 -18.34 1.86
N ASP A 129 1.69 -17.76 3.03
CA ASP A 129 2.75 -18.22 3.93
C ASP A 129 2.35 -19.51 4.68
N LEU A 130 1.08 -19.91 4.61
CA LEU A 130 0.50 -21.05 5.33
C LEU A 130 0.19 -22.18 4.34
N ASP A 131 0.50 -23.43 4.71
CA ASP A 131 0.18 -24.63 3.91
C ASP A 131 -1.29 -25.04 4.12
N TYR A 132 -2.18 -24.11 3.80
CA TYR A 132 -3.60 -24.26 4.05
C TYR A 132 -4.45 -23.55 3.00
N ARG A 133 -5.50 -24.24 2.55
CA ARG A 133 -6.52 -23.65 1.70
C ARG A 133 -7.60 -23.03 2.57
N PHE A 134 -7.59 -21.70 2.65
CA PHE A 134 -8.60 -20.93 3.36
C PHE A 134 -9.98 -21.12 2.72
N ALA A 135 -10.99 -21.29 3.57
CA ALA A 135 -12.39 -21.45 3.20
C ALA A 135 -13.27 -20.72 4.22
N ASP A 136 -14.54 -20.53 3.86
CA ASP A 136 -15.52 -19.86 4.72
C ASP A 136 -15.50 -20.42 6.15
N GLY A 137 -15.32 -19.54 7.13
CA GLY A 137 -15.19 -19.95 8.52
C GLY A 137 -14.58 -18.89 9.43
N SER A 138 -14.48 -19.25 10.72
CA SER A 138 -13.85 -18.43 11.75
C SER A 138 -12.41 -18.86 11.99
N TYR A 139 -11.54 -17.87 12.11
CA TYR A 139 -10.10 -18.03 12.30
C TYR A 139 -9.63 -17.13 13.44
N ARG A 140 -8.47 -17.43 14.00
CA ARG A 140 -7.78 -16.53 14.93
C ARG A 140 -6.30 -16.45 14.62
N LEU A 141 -5.78 -15.22 14.59
CA LEU A 141 -4.35 -14.92 14.66
C LEU A 141 -3.92 -14.99 16.12
N ILE A 142 -2.79 -15.61 16.41
CA ILE A 142 -2.24 -15.74 17.76
C ILE A 142 -0.83 -15.14 17.79
N LYS A 143 -0.58 -14.31 18.81
CA LYS A 143 0.74 -13.72 19.10
C LYS A 143 1.13 -14.01 20.53
N LYS A 144 2.40 -14.39 20.72
CA LYS A 144 3.03 -14.45 22.04
C LYS A 144 3.70 -13.11 22.34
N ILE A 145 3.41 -12.53 23.51
CA ILE A 145 4.01 -11.29 23.98
C ILE A 145 4.45 -11.51 25.43
N GLY A 146 5.76 -11.43 25.67
CA GLY A 146 6.35 -11.95 26.91
C GLY A 146 6.01 -13.43 27.10
N ASP A 147 5.47 -13.79 28.27
CA ASP A 147 5.06 -15.16 28.59
C ASP A 147 3.59 -15.46 28.29
N LYS A 148 2.82 -14.46 27.86
CA LYS A 148 1.37 -14.59 27.61
C LYS A 148 1.07 -14.66 26.11
N ARG A 149 -0.14 -15.12 25.78
CA ARG A 149 -0.66 -15.11 24.41
C ARG A 149 -1.90 -14.24 24.29
N TYR A 150 -2.06 -13.71 23.10
CA TYR A 150 -3.17 -12.86 22.71
C TYR A 150 -3.63 -13.30 21.33
N PHE A 151 -4.89 -13.04 21.01
CA PHE A 151 -5.44 -13.40 19.72
C PHE A 151 -6.33 -12.31 19.14
N ALA A 152 -6.48 -12.34 17.82
CA ALA A 152 -7.47 -11.57 17.08
C ALA A 152 -8.28 -12.55 16.22
N GLU A 153 -9.60 -12.54 16.39
CA GLU A 153 -10.50 -13.32 15.56
C GLU A 153 -10.81 -12.59 14.26
N PHE A 154 -10.94 -13.37 13.19
CA PHE A 154 -11.39 -12.90 11.88
C PHE A 154 -12.14 -14.00 11.16
N ARG A 155 -12.81 -13.64 10.07
CA ARG A 155 -13.55 -14.57 9.23
C ARG A 155 -13.02 -14.56 7.81
N ILE A 156 -13.03 -15.73 7.18
CA ILE A 156 -12.98 -15.85 5.73
C ILE A 156 -14.41 -16.09 5.24
N GLY A 157 -14.82 -15.41 4.17
CA GLY A 157 -16.14 -15.54 3.56
C GLY A 157 -16.45 -14.42 2.56
N PRO A 158 -17.72 -14.21 2.20
CA PRO A 158 -18.13 -13.09 1.36
C PRO A 158 -17.69 -11.75 1.97
N SER A 159 -16.80 -11.04 1.27
CA SER A 159 -16.24 -9.77 1.72
C SER A 159 -15.93 -8.85 0.54
N ALA A 160 -15.91 -7.54 0.80
CA ALA A 160 -15.36 -6.56 -0.12
C ALA A 160 -13.83 -6.51 -0.09
N ILE A 161 -13.18 -7.20 0.85
CA ILE A 161 -11.72 -7.23 1.00
C ILE A 161 -11.19 -8.50 0.32
N THR A 162 -10.67 -8.36 -0.90
CA THR A 162 -10.25 -9.48 -1.76
C THR A 162 -8.88 -9.21 -2.37
N ALA A 163 -8.38 -10.08 -3.25
CA ALA A 163 -7.18 -9.77 -4.04
C ALA A 163 -7.38 -8.58 -4.99
N GLU A 164 -8.59 -8.42 -5.53
CA GLU A 164 -8.90 -7.34 -6.48
C GLU A 164 -9.18 -6.01 -5.76
N THR A 165 -9.72 -6.09 -4.54
CA THR A 165 -10.12 -4.94 -3.73
C THR A 165 -9.54 -5.05 -2.32
N PRO A 166 -8.21 -5.05 -2.15
CA PRO A 166 -7.56 -5.31 -0.85
C PRO A 166 -7.90 -4.26 0.22
N PHE A 167 -8.44 -3.11 -0.18
CA PHE A 167 -8.86 -2.02 0.70
C PHE A 167 -10.38 -1.78 0.69
N GLY A 168 -11.16 -2.63 0.00
CA GLY A 168 -12.61 -2.48 -0.15
C GLY A 168 -13.05 -1.49 -1.24
N TYR A 169 -12.11 -0.86 -1.95
CA TYR A 169 -12.41 0.05 -3.05
C TYR A 169 -12.35 -0.68 -4.40
N GLN A 170 -13.35 -0.46 -5.25
CA GLN A 170 -13.29 -0.89 -6.64
C GLN A 170 -12.15 -0.16 -7.38
N PRO A 171 -11.50 -0.80 -8.37
CA PRO A 171 -10.55 -0.12 -9.24
C PRO A 171 -11.16 1.15 -9.84
N LEU A 172 -10.39 2.23 -9.84
CA LEU A 172 -10.84 3.56 -10.26
C LEU A 172 -11.42 3.54 -11.69
N GLU A 173 -10.81 2.76 -12.57
CA GLU A 173 -11.18 2.60 -13.97
C GLU A 173 -12.55 1.94 -14.15
N LYS A 174 -13.08 1.27 -13.11
CA LYS A 174 -14.38 0.58 -13.12
C LYS A 174 -15.50 1.40 -12.49
N LEU A 175 -15.22 2.61 -12.01
CA LEU A 175 -16.26 3.47 -11.46
C LEU A 175 -17.24 3.92 -12.56
N PRO A 176 -18.55 4.07 -12.27
CA PRO A 176 -19.53 4.53 -13.24
C PRO A 176 -19.14 5.86 -13.90
N GLU A 177 -19.60 6.13 -15.12
CA GLU A 177 -19.39 7.44 -15.75
C GLU A 177 -20.16 8.54 -15.01
N ASP A 178 -21.37 8.23 -14.55
CA ASP A 178 -22.25 9.11 -13.78
C ASP A 178 -22.02 9.01 -12.26
N TYR A 179 -20.75 8.94 -11.84
CA TYR A 179 -20.40 8.73 -10.45
C TYR A 179 -20.79 9.92 -9.56
N SER A 180 -21.96 9.82 -8.95
CA SER A 180 -22.57 10.89 -8.14
C SER A 180 -21.97 11.00 -6.74
N SER A 181 -22.17 12.15 -6.09
CA SER A 181 -21.75 12.37 -4.70
C SER A 181 -22.35 11.36 -3.73
N GLU A 182 -23.60 10.95 -3.97
CA GLU A 182 -24.32 9.98 -3.17
C GLU A 182 -23.75 8.56 -3.36
N ALA A 183 -23.40 8.18 -4.58
CA ALA A 183 -22.76 6.90 -4.86
C ALA A 183 -21.34 6.85 -4.28
N ALA A 184 -20.57 7.95 -4.39
CA ALA A 184 -19.27 8.07 -3.76
C ALA A 184 -19.35 7.95 -2.22
N ALA A 185 -20.29 8.66 -1.60
CA ALA A 185 -20.49 8.58 -0.16
C ALA A 185 -20.91 7.17 0.30
N ALA A 186 -21.81 6.51 -0.44
CA ALA A 186 -22.25 5.15 -0.16
C ALA A 186 -21.11 4.10 -0.33
N ASN A 187 -20.18 4.34 -1.25
CA ASN A 187 -18.98 3.52 -1.42
C ASN A 187 -17.91 3.78 -0.34
N GLY A 188 -18.16 4.73 0.57
CA GLY A 188 -17.23 5.07 1.63
C GLY A 188 -16.08 5.94 1.15
N ASP A 189 -16.23 6.67 0.05
CA ASP A 189 -15.24 7.66 -0.38
C ASP A 189 -15.31 8.90 0.51
N VAL A 190 -14.20 9.61 0.63
CA VAL A 190 -14.22 10.97 1.18
C VAL A 190 -14.78 11.89 0.11
N VAL A 191 -15.94 12.47 0.34
CA VAL A 191 -16.65 13.26 -0.67
C VAL A 191 -16.71 14.72 -0.29
N PHE A 192 -16.34 15.60 -1.23
CA PHE A 192 -16.56 17.05 -1.14
C PHE A 192 -17.42 17.50 -2.31
N SER A 193 -18.65 17.95 -2.02
CA SER A 193 -19.56 18.49 -3.04
C SER A 193 -20.29 19.72 -2.53
N LEU A 194 -21.01 20.42 -3.42
CA LEU A 194 -21.89 21.52 -3.04
C LEU A 194 -23.03 21.09 -2.10
N LYS A 195 -23.36 19.79 -2.08
CA LYS A 195 -24.41 19.22 -1.24
C LYS A 195 -23.92 18.88 0.17
N GLY A 196 -22.61 18.84 0.40
CA GLY A 196 -22.02 18.53 1.71
C GLY A 196 -20.67 17.82 1.62
N THR A 197 -20.20 17.38 2.79
CA THR A 197 -19.00 16.55 2.95
C THR A 197 -19.37 15.25 3.65
N TRP A 198 -18.74 14.14 3.25
CA TRP A 198 -19.02 12.80 3.80
C TRP A 198 -17.73 12.02 4.06
N ASN A 199 -17.81 11.11 5.03
CA ASN A 199 -16.75 10.17 5.42
C ASN A 199 -15.39 10.82 5.72
N THR A 200 -15.39 12.09 6.17
CA THR A 200 -14.16 12.88 6.35
C THR A 200 -13.25 12.32 7.46
N GLU A 201 -13.80 11.52 8.37
CA GLU A 201 -13.03 10.77 9.38
C GLU A 201 -12.00 9.81 8.76
N LYS A 202 -12.22 9.35 7.53
CA LYS A 202 -11.29 8.45 6.82
C LYS A 202 -9.97 9.13 6.47
N LEU A 203 -9.93 10.45 6.39
CA LEU A 203 -8.69 11.20 6.16
C LEU A 203 -7.70 10.97 7.32
N ALA A 204 -8.17 11.12 8.57
CA ALA A 204 -7.34 10.88 9.74
C ALA A 204 -6.96 9.40 9.86
N ALA A 205 -7.92 8.48 9.64
CA ALA A 205 -7.67 7.05 9.67
C ALA A 205 -6.60 6.59 8.66
N PHE A 206 -6.56 7.20 7.46
CA PHE A 206 -5.51 6.95 6.47
C PHE A 206 -4.13 7.36 7.00
N VAL A 207 -4.02 8.55 7.61
CA VAL A 207 -2.76 9.04 8.19
C VAL A 207 -2.31 8.17 9.36
N ASP A 208 -3.22 7.75 10.23
CA ASP A 208 -2.90 6.86 11.36
C ASP A 208 -2.37 5.52 10.89
N LYS A 209 -3.00 4.90 9.87
CA LYS A 209 -2.51 3.66 9.25
C LYS A 209 -1.14 3.87 8.60
N ALA A 210 -0.95 4.97 7.89
CA ALA A 210 0.33 5.29 7.27
C ALA A 210 1.45 5.48 8.30
N ALA A 211 1.14 6.13 9.43
CA ALA A 211 2.07 6.30 10.55
C ALA A 211 2.47 4.97 11.21
N LEU A 212 1.58 3.98 11.19
CA LEU A 212 1.84 2.61 11.61
C LEU A 212 2.55 1.76 10.55
N GLY A 213 2.79 2.30 9.34
CA GLY A 213 3.37 1.52 8.24
C GLY A 213 2.40 0.50 7.63
N MET A 214 1.11 0.56 7.95
CA MET A 214 0.12 -0.37 7.41
C MET A 214 -0.21 -0.01 5.96
N PRO A 215 -0.36 -1.01 5.06
CA PRO A 215 -0.99 -0.78 3.78
C PRO A 215 -2.35 -0.10 3.96
N ALA A 216 -2.63 0.95 3.21
CA ALA A 216 -3.88 1.69 3.32
C ALA A 216 -4.23 2.38 2.02
N MET A 217 -5.52 2.62 1.79
CA MET A 217 -5.99 3.38 0.65
C MET A 217 -6.98 4.45 1.11
N LEU A 218 -6.87 5.63 0.50
CA LEU A 218 -7.81 6.73 0.60
C LEU A 218 -8.33 7.03 -0.81
N ARG A 219 -9.65 6.94 -1.00
CA ARG A 219 -10.34 7.51 -2.16
C ARG A 219 -11.02 8.81 -1.76
N LEU A 220 -10.75 9.87 -2.53
CA LEU A 220 -11.30 11.19 -2.34
C LEU A 220 -11.95 11.68 -3.63
N VAL A 221 -13.21 12.08 -3.56
CA VAL A 221 -13.99 12.55 -4.70
C VAL A 221 -14.42 13.98 -4.47
N ARG A 222 -14.01 14.88 -5.37
CA ARG A 222 -14.45 16.28 -5.40
C ARG A 222 -15.38 16.49 -6.55
N PHE A 223 -16.46 17.23 -6.32
CA PHE A 223 -17.36 17.62 -7.39
C PHE A 223 -17.08 19.07 -7.81
N THR A 224 -17.02 19.29 -9.12
CA THR A 224 -17.02 20.64 -9.70
C THR A 224 -18.35 21.33 -9.39
N ILE A 225 -18.45 22.64 -9.70
CA ILE A 225 -19.70 23.37 -9.49
C ILE A 225 -20.82 22.88 -10.43
N GLU A 226 -20.43 22.30 -11.58
CA GLU A 226 -21.30 21.64 -12.56
C GLU A 226 -21.72 20.23 -12.12
N GLY A 227 -21.06 19.67 -11.09
CA GLY A 227 -21.36 18.36 -10.54
C GLY A 227 -20.60 17.19 -11.19
N ASP A 228 -19.50 17.47 -11.90
CA ASP A 228 -18.64 16.43 -12.45
C ASP A 228 -17.58 15.99 -11.40
N PRO A 229 -17.29 14.68 -11.25
CA PRO A 229 -16.36 14.19 -10.26
C PRO A 229 -14.90 14.27 -10.71
N ILE A 230 -14.04 14.70 -9.79
CA ILE A 230 -12.57 14.59 -9.82
C ILE A 230 -12.18 13.61 -8.71
N ILE A 231 -11.56 12.50 -9.07
CA ILE A 231 -11.33 11.36 -8.18
C ILE A 231 -9.84 11.18 -7.94
N LEU A 232 -9.46 11.05 -6.67
CA LEU A 232 -8.10 10.82 -6.24
C LEU A 232 -8.01 9.52 -5.45
N ASP A 233 -7.13 8.63 -5.86
CA ASP A 233 -6.71 7.48 -5.05
C ASP A 233 -5.31 7.73 -4.51
N CYS A 234 -5.14 7.53 -3.21
CA CYS A 234 -3.84 7.49 -2.56
C CYS A 234 -3.69 6.13 -1.88
N VAL A 235 -2.86 5.26 -2.45
CA VAL A 235 -2.55 3.94 -1.92
C VAL A 235 -1.17 3.99 -1.28
N TYR A 236 -1.08 3.72 0.01
CA TYR A 236 0.19 3.66 0.74
C TYR A 236 0.59 2.21 0.99
N ASN A 237 1.88 1.93 0.77
CA ASN A 237 2.56 0.71 1.22
C ASN A 237 1.90 -0.61 0.77
N GLU A 238 1.15 -0.61 -0.32
CA GLU A 238 0.66 -1.84 -0.92
C GLU A 238 1.84 -2.75 -1.26
N ASN A 239 1.73 -4.03 -0.91
CA ASN A 239 2.79 -5.03 -1.04
C ASN A 239 4.11 -4.64 -0.33
N HIS A 240 4.05 -3.83 0.74
CA HIS A 240 5.21 -3.35 1.51
C HIS A 240 6.20 -2.52 0.68
N SER A 241 5.70 -1.78 -0.31
CA SER A 241 6.50 -0.98 -1.23
C SER A 241 7.19 0.23 -0.60
N GLY A 242 6.68 0.73 0.53
CA GLY A 242 7.22 1.87 1.26
C GLY A 242 6.93 3.24 0.63
N TYR A 243 6.10 3.31 -0.42
CA TYR A 243 5.72 4.54 -1.11
C TYR A 243 4.20 4.76 -1.17
N TYR A 244 3.81 5.92 -1.68
CA TYR A 244 2.44 6.30 -1.99
C TYR A 244 2.21 6.28 -3.50
N LEU A 245 1.27 5.48 -3.97
CA LEU A 245 0.76 5.53 -5.33
C LEU A 245 -0.43 6.49 -5.37
N PHE A 246 -0.27 7.58 -6.11
CA PHE A 246 -1.30 8.59 -6.29
C PHE A 246 -1.89 8.48 -7.70
N LYS A 247 -3.18 8.22 -7.81
CA LYS A 247 -3.92 8.32 -9.08
C LYS A 247 -4.84 9.52 -9.02
N HIS A 248 -4.86 10.29 -10.11
CA HIS A 248 -5.76 11.42 -10.29
C HIS A 248 -6.56 11.22 -11.56
N ASP A 249 -7.88 11.24 -11.44
CA ASP A 249 -8.83 11.05 -12.52
C ASP A 249 -9.74 12.27 -12.64
N ASN A 250 -9.61 12.95 -13.78
CA ASN A 250 -10.50 14.01 -14.24
C ASN A 250 -11.17 13.63 -15.58
N SER A 251 -11.19 12.35 -15.96
CA SER A 251 -11.76 11.91 -17.24
C SER A 251 -13.27 12.16 -17.33
N ARG A 252 -13.93 12.35 -16.17
CA ARG A 252 -15.37 12.63 -16.04
C ARG A 252 -15.67 14.12 -15.89
N ASP A 253 -14.65 14.97 -15.79
CA ASP A 253 -14.80 16.43 -15.80
C ASP A 253 -14.97 16.92 -17.24
N LYS A 254 -16.20 17.25 -17.63
CA LYS A 254 -16.54 17.62 -19.02
C LYS A 254 -15.86 18.91 -19.47
N PHE A 255 -15.51 19.76 -18.52
CA PHE A 255 -14.89 21.07 -18.77
C PHE A 255 -13.43 21.12 -18.30
N GLY A 256 -12.89 19.99 -17.82
CA GLY A 256 -11.52 19.85 -17.37
C GLY A 256 -10.52 19.91 -18.52
N ALA A 257 -9.37 20.53 -18.26
CA ALA A 257 -8.22 20.42 -19.14
C ALA A 257 -7.57 19.03 -18.98
N ASP A 258 -7.07 18.47 -20.08
CA ASP A 258 -6.33 17.20 -20.11
C ASP A 258 -7.07 16.03 -19.41
N PRO A 259 -8.27 15.65 -19.89
CA PRO A 259 -9.05 14.59 -19.27
C PRO A 259 -8.32 13.25 -19.36
N GLY A 260 -8.25 12.55 -18.24
CA GLY A 260 -7.68 11.22 -18.18
C GLY A 260 -7.34 10.79 -16.76
N ILE A 261 -6.69 9.64 -16.69
CA ILE A 261 -6.17 9.09 -15.45
C ILE A 261 -4.65 9.24 -15.49
N THR A 262 -4.12 9.92 -14.49
CA THR A 262 -2.67 10.03 -14.27
C THR A 262 -2.29 9.26 -13.02
N GLN A 263 -1.06 8.76 -13.00
CA GLN A 263 -0.49 8.04 -11.86
C GLN A 263 0.89 8.60 -11.53
N THR A 264 1.19 8.78 -10.25
CA THR A 264 2.48 9.25 -9.76
C THR A 264 2.85 8.51 -8.48
N ILE A 265 4.12 8.12 -8.36
CA ILE A 265 4.65 7.55 -7.12
C ILE A 265 5.30 8.68 -6.32
N TYR A 266 4.89 8.82 -5.07
CA TYR A 266 5.49 9.71 -4.09
C TYR A 266 6.13 8.91 -2.97
N SER A 267 7.34 9.29 -2.58
CA SER A 267 8.05 8.59 -1.51
C SER A 267 7.46 8.85 -0.12
N TYR A 268 6.88 10.03 0.12
CA TYR A 268 6.58 10.50 1.46
C TYR A 268 5.26 11.26 1.55
N LEU A 269 4.60 11.12 2.70
CA LEU A 269 3.63 12.10 3.21
C LEU A 269 4.37 13.09 4.11
N ILE A 270 4.17 14.39 3.85
CA ILE A 270 4.80 15.53 4.55
C ILE A 270 3.76 16.61 4.87
N THR A 271 4.14 17.59 5.68
CA THR A 271 3.29 18.71 6.07
C THR A 271 4.08 20.02 6.17
N ASP A 272 3.42 21.13 5.87
CA ASP A 272 3.88 22.50 6.10
C ASP A 272 3.38 23.10 7.42
N GLY A 273 2.70 22.29 8.25
CA GLY A 273 2.03 22.69 9.49
C GLY A 273 0.56 23.09 9.32
N ALA A 274 0.09 23.32 8.09
CA ALA A 274 -1.30 23.71 7.79
C ALA A 274 -2.04 22.68 6.90
N GLY A 275 -1.31 21.92 6.09
CA GLY A 275 -1.85 20.93 5.17
C GLY A 275 -0.97 19.69 5.06
N LEU A 276 -1.50 18.68 4.37
CA LEU A 276 -0.81 17.42 4.10
C LEU A 276 -0.50 17.32 2.61
N TYR A 277 0.68 16.80 2.29
CA TYR A 277 1.18 16.73 0.92
C TYR A 277 1.91 15.41 0.70
N LEU A 278 1.65 14.77 -0.43
CA LEU A 278 2.53 13.75 -0.98
C LEU A 278 3.73 14.44 -1.62
N SER A 279 4.94 13.93 -1.40
CA SER A 279 6.17 14.48 -1.97
C SER A 279 7.27 13.43 -2.10
N ASN A 280 8.20 13.68 -3.01
CA ASN A 280 9.48 12.97 -3.08
C ASN A 280 10.52 13.53 -2.10
N CYS A 281 10.26 14.68 -1.46
CA CYS A 281 11.08 15.22 -0.38
C CYS A 281 10.71 14.61 0.97
N ALA A 282 11.72 14.30 1.78
CA ALA A 282 11.55 13.68 3.10
C ALA A 282 10.87 14.59 4.13
N GLY A 283 10.76 15.89 3.85
CA GLY A 283 10.09 16.91 4.67
C GLY A 283 9.88 18.21 3.89
N TRP A 284 9.05 19.11 4.41
CA TRP A 284 8.65 20.35 3.72
C TRP A 284 9.80 21.28 3.36
N GLU A 285 10.76 21.48 4.28
CA GLU A 285 11.88 22.38 4.03
C GLU A 285 12.77 21.95 2.85
N MET A 286 12.83 20.64 2.56
CA MET A 286 13.59 20.09 1.44
C MET A 286 12.97 20.43 0.08
N THR A 287 11.67 20.77 0.03
CA THR A 287 11.00 21.19 -1.21
C THR A 287 11.54 22.51 -1.77
N LYS A 288 12.21 23.31 -0.92
CA LYS A 288 12.90 24.55 -1.31
C LYS A 288 14.28 24.27 -1.93
N ILE A 289 14.79 23.05 -1.77
CA ILE A 289 16.13 22.63 -2.20
C ILE A 289 16.07 21.86 -3.52
N TYR A 290 15.14 20.91 -3.64
CA TYR A 290 15.04 20.02 -4.81
C TYR A 290 13.98 20.53 -5.78
N ILE A 291 14.33 20.65 -7.06
CA ILE A 291 13.45 21.29 -8.06
C ILE A 291 12.33 20.37 -8.54
N GLY A 292 12.52 19.05 -8.49
CA GLY A 292 11.48 18.04 -8.78
C GLY A 292 10.76 17.57 -7.52
N ALA A 293 10.74 18.38 -6.46
CA ALA A 293 10.06 18.10 -5.21
C ALA A 293 8.53 18.04 -5.30
N ALA A 294 7.97 17.90 -6.51
CA ALA A 294 6.56 17.96 -6.85
C ALA A 294 5.70 17.46 -5.70
N THR A 295 4.76 18.31 -5.28
CA THR A 295 3.89 18.03 -4.15
C THR A 295 2.46 17.88 -4.65
N ALA A 296 1.79 16.80 -4.27
CA ALA A 296 0.34 16.69 -4.41
C ALA A 296 -0.31 16.97 -3.05
N ARG A 297 -1.09 18.04 -2.95
CA ARG A 297 -1.84 18.35 -1.74
C ARG A 297 -2.94 17.31 -1.55
N ILE A 298 -3.06 16.74 -0.36
CA ILE A 298 -4.24 15.97 0.05
C ILE A 298 -5.32 16.99 0.45
N PRO A 299 -6.43 17.10 -0.28
CA PRO A 299 -7.45 18.09 0.05
C PRO A 299 -8.08 17.79 1.42
N TRP A 300 -8.16 18.82 2.25
CA TRP A 300 -8.78 18.78 3.58
C TRP A 300 -9.79 19.91 3.68
N PRO A 301 -11.09 19.62 3.87
CA PRO A 301 -12.10 20.66 3.90
C PRO A 301 -12.18 21.28 5.30
N SER A 302 -12.60 22.53 5.39
CA SER A 302 -12.61 23.27 6.67
C SER A 302 -13.62 22.74 7.68
N ASP A 303 -14.62 22.00 7.23
CA ASP A 303 -15.67 21.35 8.02
C ASP A 303 -15.35 19.88 8.36
N ALA A 304 -14.23 19.33 7.89
CA ALA A 304 -13.74 18.03 8.34
C ALA A 304 -13.24 18.07 9.78
N ALA A 305 -12.98 16.89 10.33
CA ALA A 305 -12.25 16.73 11.58
C ALA A 305 -10.97 17.58 11.58
N ASP A 306 -10.59 18.07 12.77
CA ASP A 306 -9.42 18.91 12.96
C ASP A 306 -8.17 18.24 12.36
N ILE A 307 -7.47 18.97 11.48
CA ILE A 307 -6.27 18.51 10.81
C ILE A 307 -5.06 18.45 11.74
N SER A 308 -5.12 19.07 12.92
CA SER A 308 -3.98 19.19 13.84
C SER A 308 -3.40 17.84 14.26
N GLY A 309 -4.24 16.84 14.56
CA GLY A 309 -3.80 15.49 14.90
C GLY A 309 -3.04 14.80 13.76
N PRO A 310 -3.63 14.72 12.56
CA PRO A 310 -2.95 14.25 11.35
C PRO A 310 -1.64 14.98 11.02
N VAL A 311 -1.60 16.31 11.16
CA VAL A 311 -0.37 17.11 10.98
C VAL A 311 0.71 16.65 11.95
N GLN A 312 0.39 16.57 13.24
CA GLN A 312 1.35 16.11 14.25
C GLN A 312 1.82 14.67 14.02
N ALA A 313 0.94 13.80 13.50
CA ALA A 313 1.32 12.44 13.12
C ALA A 313 2.36 12.45 11.98
N VAL A 314 2.15 13.28 10.95
CA VAL A 314 3.06 13.41 9.81
C VAL A 314 4.39 14.09 10.21
N GLU A 315 4.38 15.02 11.16
CA GLU A 315 5.59 15.58 11.76
C GLU A 315 6.41 14.48 12.44
N ARG A 316 5.79 13.65 13.30
CA ARG A 316 6.47 12.51 13.94
C ARG A 316 6.99 11.49 12.94
N MET A 317 6.24 11.21 11.87
CA MET A 317 6.70 10.34 10.77
C MET A 317 7.95 10.92 10.11
N THR A 318 7.99 12.25 9.90
CA THR A 318 9.12 12.96 9.32
C THR A 318 10.34 12.92 10.25
N GLU A 319 10.16 13.19 11.54
CA GLU A 319 11.22 13.10 12.54
C GLU A 319 11.81 11.67 12.61
N LYS A 320 10.96 10.65 12.72
CA LYS A 320 11.38 9.24 12.75
C LYS A 320 12.18 8.87 11.50
N ARG A 321 11.72 9.31 10.33
CA ARG A 321 12.40 9.09 9.04
C ARG A 321 13.80 9.73 9.05
N LEU A 322 13.89 11.01 9.43
CA LEU A 322 15.15 11.76 9.38
C LEU A 322 16.15 11.35 10.48
N GLY A 323 15.67 10.81 11.60
CA GLY A 323 16.53 10.35 12.71
C GLY A 323 17.36 9.10 12.40
N GLY A 324 16.95 8.28 11.42
CA GLY A 324 17.62 7.02 11.07
C GLY A 324 18.00 6.89 9.60
N ASN A 325 17.72 7.90 8.76
CA ASN A 325 17.94 7.85 7.32
C ASN A 325 18.53 9.17 6.81
N LEU A 326 19.55 9.07 5.95
CA LEU A 326 20.21 10.23 5.32
C LEU A 326 19.51 10.71 4.04
N ALA A 327 18.58 9.93 3.48
CA ALA A 327 17.81 10.35 2.32
C ALA A 327 16.95 11.59 2.64
N ARG A 328 17.06 12.61 1.79
CA ARG A 328 16.29 13.88 1.86
C ARG A 328 15.35 14.02 0.67
N TYR A 329 15.66 13.35 -0.42
CA TYR A 329 14.85 13.27 -1.63
C TYR A 329 14.93 11.84 -2.14
N LYS A 330 13.81 11.22 -2.50
CA LYS A 330 13.76 9.85 -3.04
C LYS A 330 12.73 9.80 -4.16
N VAL A 331 13.10 9.18 -5.27
CA VAL A 331 12.23 9.00 -6.44
C VAL A 331 12.27 7.53 -6.86
N TYR A 332 11.09 6.92 -6.93
CA TYR A 332 10.92 5.55 -7.40
C TYR A 332 10.86 5.49 -8.93
N SER A 333 11.29 4.36 -9.48
CA SER A 333 11.11 4.06 -10.89
C SER A 333 9.62 3.91 -11.23
N PRO A 334 9.20 4.03 -12.50
CA PRO A 334 7.78 3.93 -12.89
C PRO A 334 7.07 2.67 -12.39
N GLY A 335 7.77 1.53 -12.38
CA GLY A 335 7.28 0.25 -11.86
C GLY A 335 7.46 0.06 -10.35
N GLY A 336 7.98 1.05 -9.62
CA GLY A 336 8.08 1.06 -8.15
C GLY A 336 9.14 0.14 -7.54
N GLY A 337 9.75 -0.76 -8.30
CA GLY A 337 10.71 -1.75 -7.79
C GLY A 337 12.11 -1.22 -7.50
N LYS A 338 12.44 0.00 -7.93
CA LYS A 338 13.76 0.64 -7.73
C LYS A 338 13.57 2.07 -7.26
N SER A 339 14.59 2.62 -6.58
CA SER A 339 14.59 4.03 -6.22
C SER A 339 15.98 4.65 -6.32
N VAL A 340 16.01 5.96 -6.52
CA VAL A 340 17.22 6.78 -6.38
C VAL A 340 16.94 7.79 -5.28
N SER A 341 17.93 8.05 -4.44
CA SER A 341 17.82 9.01 -3.34
C SER A 341 18.99 9.97 -3.30
N LEU A 342 18.73 11.20 -2.88
CA LEU A 342 19.73 12.23 -2.61
C LEU A 342 19.79 12.48 -1.11
N SER A 343 20.98 12.81 -0.63
CA SER A 343 21.23 13.23 0.75
C SER A 343 21.76 14.67 0.78
N GLU A 344 22.27 15.09 1.94
CA GLU A 344 22.99 16.37 2.07
C GLU A 344 24.35 16.35 1.36
N GLU A 345 24.86 15.16 1.02
CA GLU A 345 26.06 15.01 0.19
C GLU A 345 25.73 15.35 -1.27
N LYS A 346 26.09 16.57 -1.67
CA LYS A 346 25.61 17.24 -2.89
C LYS A 346 25.84 16.50 -4.20
N LEU A 347 26.89 15.71 -4.30
CA LEU A 347 27.31 15.02 -5.53
C LEU A 347 27.23 13.50 -5.41
N SER A 348 26.54 12.99 -4.39
CA SER A 348 26.33 11.54 -4.21
C SER A 348 24.84 11.20 -4.21
N TYR A 349 24.53 10.01 -4.69
CA TYR A 349 23.17 9.49 -4.76
C TYR A 349 23.14 8.02 -4.33
N GLY A 350 22.09 7.63 -3.62
CA GLY A 350 21.78 6.25 -3.33
C GLY A 350 20.99 5.64 -4.48
N TYR A 351 21.32 4.42 -4.88
CA TYR A 351 20.55 3.62 -5.82
C TYR A 351 20.12 2.31 -5.15
N GLU A 352 18.81 2.05 -5.14
CA GLU A 352 18.19 0.92 -4.48
C GLU A 352 17.43 0.05 -5.48
N ARG A 353 17.64 -1.27 -5.38
CA ARG A 353 16.95 -2.32 -6.15
C ARG A 353 16.67 -3.51 -5.23
N PRO A 354 15.83 -4.48 -5.63
CA PRO A 354 15.49 -5.60 -4.76
C PRO A 354 16.75 -6.31 -4.24
N GLY A 355 16.88 -6.37 -2.92
CA GLY A 355 17.99 -7.02 -2.22
C GLY A 355 19.34 -6.28 -2.23
N ARG A 356 19.45 -5.08 -2.83
CA ARG A 356 20.71 -4.32 -2.86
C ARG A 356 20.51 -2.80 -2.93
N GLY A 357 21.12 -2.08 -2.01
CA GLY A 357 21.34 -0.64 -2.09
C GLY A 357 22.82 -0.31 -2.23
N GLU A 358 23.15 0.77 -2.91
CA GLU A 358 24.51 1.30 -3.00
C GLU A 358 24.54 2.81 -3.09
N ILE A 359 25.58 3.42 -2.54
CA ILE A 359 25.86 4.85 -2.70
C ILE A 359 26.83 5.01 -3.87
N GLN A 360 26.55 5.97 -4.74
CA GLN A 360 27.34 6.32 -5.89
C GLN A 360 27.70 7.80 -5.84
N SER A 361 28.86 8.15 -6.37
CA SER A 361 29.27 9.54 -6.54
C SER A 361 29.21 9.93 -8.01
N LEU A 362 28.71 11.13 -8.28
CA LEU A 362 28.70 11.69 -9.62
C LEU A 362 30.12 12.06 -10.04
N ALA A 363 30.57 11.53 -11.18
CA ALA A 363 31.83 11.93 -11.77
C ALA A 363 31.78 13.41 -12.20
N ASN A 364 32.65 14.24 -11.64
CA ASN A 364 32.70 15.69 -11.88
C ASN A 364 34.15 16.16 -12.14
N PRO A 365 34.80 15.70 -13.23
CA PRO A 365 36.22 15.92 -13.48
C PRO A 365 36.58 17.37 -13.79
N ASP A 366 35.66 18.17 -14.33
CA ASP A 366 35.85 19.60 -14.58
C ASP A 366 35.46 20.48 -13.39
N GLY A 367 34.90 19.88 -12.32
CA GLY A 367 34.46 20.58 -11.12
C GLY A 367 33.26 21.50 -11.33
N SER A 368 32.58 21.44 -12.48
CA SER A 368 31.52 22.38 -12.84
C SER A 368 30.22 22.14 -12.07
N VAL A 369 29.92 20.88 -11.71
CA VAL A 369 28.69 20.50 -11.00
C VAL A 369 28.82 20.81 -9.51
N THR A 370 27.83 21.49 -8.95
CA THR A 370 27.84 21.90 -7.53
C THR A 370 26.83 21.14 -6.68
N GLN A 371 25.73 20.68 -7.26
CA GLN A 371 24.67 19.95 -6.55
C GLN A 371 23.75 19.17 -7.49
N ILE A 372 23.38 17.95 -7.10
CA ILE A 372 22.25 17.23 -7.70
C ILE A 372 20.94 17.76 -7.09
N ARG A 373 20.00 18.19 -7.94
CA ARG A 373 18.76 18.88 -7.58
C ARG A 373 17.50 18.06 -7.85
N ASP A 374 17.56 17.07 -8.73
CA ASP A 374 16.40 16.27 -9.11
C ASP A 374 16.81 14.95 -9.77
N ILE A 375 15.86 14.02 -9.85
CA ILE A 375 15.98 12.72 -10.49
C ILE A 375 14.76 12.51 -11.39
N VAL A 376 15.00 12.23 -12.66
CA VAL A 376 13.95 11.88 -13.62
C VAL A 376 14.21 10.48 -14.15
N TRP A 377 13.32 9.54 -13.85
CA TRP A 377 13.34 8.23 -14.48
C TRP A 377 12.85 8.33 -15.93
N LEU A 378 13.60 7.73 -16.85
CA LEU A 378 13.20 7.62 -18.27
C LEU A 378 12.35 6.37 -18.49
N ASP A 379 12.70 5.30 -17.78
CA ASP A 379 12.04 4.00 -17.75
C ASP A 379 12.45 3.26 -16.45
N ASP A 380 12.10 1.98 -16.29
CA ASP A 380 12.51 1.19 -15.12
C ASP A 380 14.00 0.80 -15.10
N ALA A 381 14.77 1.12 -16.14
CA ALA A 381 16.17 0.73 -16.28
C ALA A 381 17.14 1.91 -16.18
N SER A 382 16.68 3.14 -16.40
CA SER A 382 17.53 4.32 -16.53
C SER A 382 16.88 5.59 -15.99
N PHE A 383 17.73 6.46 -15.44
CA PHE A 383 17.34 7.76 -14.92
C PHE A 383 18.40 8.81 -15.22
N VAL A 384 17.98 10.06 -15.07
CA VAL A 384 18.79 11.26 -15.26
C VAL A 384 18.87 12.01 -13.94
N LEU A 385 20.07 12.42 -13.57
CA LEU A 385 20.30 13.35 -12.45
C LEU A 385 20.31 14.77 -12.99
N ILE A 386 19.44 15.66 -12.49
CA ILE A 386 19.46 17.08 -12.84
C ILE A 386 20.36 17.80 -11.85
N CYS A 387 21.34 18.54 -12.32
CA CYS A 387 22.32 19.18 -11.45
C CYS A 387 22.47 20.68 -11.73
N ASP A 388 22.79 21.42 -10.67
CA ASP A 388 23.28 22.80 -10.75
C ASP A 388 24.75 22.82 -11.12
N THR A 389 25.15 23.84 -11.88
CA THR A 389 26.54 24.11 -12.23
C THR A 389 26.95 25.52 -11.81
N SER A 390 28.25 25.77 -11.72
CA SER A 390 28.79 27.11 -11.45
C SER A 390 28.43 28.17 -12.51
N SER A 391 27.93 27.77 -13.68
CA SER A 391 27.55 28.65 -14.80
C SER A 391 26.04 28.71 -15.08
N ASN A 392 25.18 28.22 -14.17
CA ASN A 392 23.72 28.12 -14.32
C ASN A 392 23.22 27.22 -15.48
N LEU A 393 24.07 26.34 -16.01
CA LEU A 393 23.66 25.29 -16.96
C LEU A 393 23.09 24.09 -16.19
N LYS A 394 22.02 23.47 -16.71
CA LYS A 394 21.49 22.22 -16.16
C LYS A 394 22.32 21.05 -16.69
N TYR A 395 22.98 20.33 -15.80
CA TYR A 395 23.79 19.16 -16.15
C TYR A 395 23.00 17.88 -15.93
N PHE A 396 23.27 16.88 -16.77
CA PHE A 396 22.56 15.62 -16.77
C PHE A 396 23.47 14.42 -16.99
N SER A 397 23.41 13.47 -16.06
CA SER A 397 24.09 12.17 -16.20
C SER A 397 23.04 11.08 -16.39
N ALA A 398 23.04 10.43 -17.56
CA ALA A 398 22.27 9.22 -17.80
C ALA A 398 22.98 8.04 -17.13
N VAL A 399 22.29 7.36 -16.22
CA VAL A 399 22.81 6.19 -15.53
C VAL A 399 22.07 4.95 -16.04
N GLY A 400 22.75 4.13 -16.84
CA GLY A 400 22.23 2.81 -17.21
C GLY A 400 22.40 1.80 -16.09
N ALA A 401 21.65 0.70 -16.13
CA ALA A 401 21.59 -0.38 -15.12
C ALA A 401 22.95 -0.99 -14.66
N ALA A 402 24.07 -0.65 -15.30
CA ALA A 402 25.44 -1.05 -14.96
C ALA A 402 26.29 0.07 -14.31
N GLY A 403 25.69 1.19 -13.89
CA GLY A 403 26.39 2.23 -13.12
C GLY A 403 27.43 3.04 -13.91
N LYS A 404 27.40 3.01 -15.25
CA LYS A 404 28.27 3.87 -16.07
C LYS A 404 27.57 5.22 -16.31
N SER A 405 28.05 6.27 -15.65
CA SER A 405 27.77 7.66 -16.01
C SER A 405 28.51 7.99 -17.31
N GLY A 406 27.79 8.27 -18.39
CA GLY A 406 28.36 8.86 -19.60
C GLY A 406 28.15 10.37 -19.60
N PHE A 407 29.19 11.14 -19.92
CA PHE A 407 29.07 12.58 -20.18
C PHE A 407 28.30 12.80 -21.48
N GLY A 408 27.15 13.48 -21.43
CA GLY A 408 26.32 13.78 -22.60
C GLY A 408 25.86 15.24 -22.61
N THR A 409 26.03 15.89 -23.75
CA THR A 409 25.72 17.30 -24.05
C THR A 409 24.21 17.59 -24.10
N ASP A 410 23.90 18.89 -24.05
CA ASP A 410 22.62 19.59 -24.08
C ASP A 410 21.38 18.78 -24.52
N TYR A 411 20.29 18.95 -23.78
CA TYR A 411 18.97 18.46 -24.20
C TYR A 411 17.88 19.49 -23.92
N LYS A 412 16.74 19.33 -24.59
CA LYS A 412 15.56 20.18 -24.41
C LYS A 412 14.40 19.35 -23.85
N ILE A 413 13.70 19.88 -22.86
CA ILE A 413 12.40 19.37 -22.44
C ILE A 413 11.33 20.23 -23.11
N THR A 414 10.54 19.64 -24.00
CA THR A 414 9.39 20.31 -24.64
C THR A 414 8.13 19.53 -24.27
N ASN A 415 7.17 20.17 -23.59
CA ASN A 415 5.90 19.55 -23.16
C ASN A 415 6.06 18.23 -22.37
N GLY A 416 7.07 18.14 -21.51
CA GLY A 416 7.33 16.94 -20.70
C GLY A 416 8.01 15.80 -21.46
N VAL A 417 8.35 15.97 -22.75
CA VAL A 417 9.10 15.01 -23.54
C VAL A 417 10.59 15.37 -23.53
N PHE A 418 11.42 14.38 -23.21
CA PHE A 418 12.87 14.46 -23.23
C PHE A 418 13.39 14.30 -24.67
N GLU A 419 14.05 15.34 -25.21
CA GLU A 419 14.70 15.27 -26.53
C GLU A 419 16.20 15.49 -26.40
N ILE A 420 16.99 14.45 -26.70
CA ILE A 420 18.45 14.56 -26.83
C ILE A 420 18.74 15.51 -28.01
N VAL A 421 19.34 16.68 -27.73
CA VAL A 421 19.80 17.57 -28.79
C VAL A 421 21.14 17.02 -29.26
N LYS A 422 21.17 16.50 -30.50
CA LYS A 422 22.40 16.03 -31.14
C LYS A 422 23.31 17.16 -31.56
#